data_AF-A0A7C6ULI0-F1
#
_entry.id   AF-A0A7C6ULI0-F1
#
_cell.length_a   1.000
_cell.length_b   1.000
_cell.length_c   1.000
_cell.angle_alpha   90.00
_cell.angle_beta   90.00
_cell.angle_gamma   90.00
#
_symmetry.space_group_name_H-M   'P 1'
#
loop_
_entity.id
_entity.type
_entity.pdbx_description
1 polymer ?
#
loop_
_entity_poly.entity_id
_entity_poly.type
_entity_poly.pdbx_seq_one_letter_code
_entity_poly.pdbx_strand_id
1 'polypeptide(L)'
;MEKFILPETAGVAAIGLKTGLIIPNDDIAAITTDTVKPFVQDGDVICVTEAVVARSQNRYVSCLELAEDVKAKLNLKAGSTLAVISPIASRNRFALILKALAMATQGGKVILQLSIPFDEVGNQVIDEKFATIRLRLKKVLKSLREARENTPQLNVLIREIIAALKLQELGYNLISIRKITGKGIADITVETPEGKLAVAEVTFADLEKSARKAVGIKKDFEGAEQALAITVDLGHHRITIVDAETYQKENGKIEPQVYEFGTQVKSYQDPDAVYTNELGNVAFSHPITGMDYRELYLKMIESAGAKGEVIYTNNPLKIYDRGYINGVCIGAVHEREKLKELFSSFGASVPVITIQDIGPGPWGAIGSNVSDFEKGILKLLPGDADVTADNIKEKIKQVTGKNVDVLIFGDGAYKDPDTGIYELADPYPAIGVSKGLRNAALRTGTKLKLQVDTLYNSGYSREEIENILKNKQDKITVENLGTTPRSVTSILATLSDLVAGSADAGTPIVLIRGFKYTSEN
;
A
#
# COMPACT_ATOMS: atom_id res chain seq x y z
N MET A 1 -30.28 21.29 -17.48
CA MET A 1 -30.84 20.29 -18.42
C MET A 1 -32.08 19.71 -17.77
N GLU A 2 -33.26 19.88 -18.35
CA GLU A 2 -34.50 19.32 -17.76
C GLU A 2 -34.71 17.83 -18.10
N LYS A 3 -33.96 17.28 -19.07
CA LYS A 3 -33.89 15.84 -19.39
C LYS A 3 -32.49 15.48 -19.86
N PHE A 4 -31.94 14.37 -19.34
CA PHE A 4 -30.73 13.74 -19.89
C PHE A 4 -31.20 12.66 -20.89
N ILE A 5 -30.84 12.80 -22.17
CA ILE A 5 -31.20 11.86 -23.24
C ILE A 5 -29.92 11.46 -23.96
N LEU A 6 -29.68 10.16 -24.07
CA LEU A 6 -28.57 9.61 -24.84
C LEU A 6 -28.98 9.50 -26.32
N PRO A 7 -28.18 10.03 -27.26
CA PRO A 7 -28.41 9.81 -28.69
C PRO A 7 -28.41 8.31 -29.03
N GLU A 8 -29.15 7.89 -30.06
CA GLU A 8 -29.19 6.48 -30.50
C GLU A 8 -27.81 5.91 -30.88
N THR A 9 -26.88 6.78 -31.28
CA THR A 9 -25.50 6.42 -31.64
C THR A 9 -24.59 6.24 -30.43
N ALA A 10 -25.05 6.58 -29.22
CA ALA A 10 -24.26 6.51 -28.01
C ALA A 10 -24.54 5.21 -27.23
N GLY A 11 -23.48 4.52 -26.81
CA GLY A 11 -23.59 3.22 -26.13
C GLY A 11 -23.85 3.32 -24.63
N VAL A 12 -22.92 3.96 -23.90
CA VAL A 12 -22.97 4.09 -22.44
C VAL A 12 -22.56 5.51 -22.06
N ALA A 13 -23.25 6.12 -21.09
CA ALA A 13 -22.80 7.35 -20.44
C ALA A 13 -22.85 7.22 -18.92
N ALA A 14 -21.91 7.88 -18.25
CA ALA A 14 -21.89 8.06 -16.80
C ALA A 14 -21.82 9.55 -16.49
N ILE A 15 -22.66 10.03 -15.58
CA ILE A 15 -22.74 11.44 -15.21
C ILE A 15 -22.77 11.59 -13.69
N GLY A 16 -21.93 12.47 -13.15
CA GLY A 16 -21.97 12.87 -11.74
C GLY A 16 -23.11 13.85 -11.51
N LEU A 17 -23.90 13.60 -10.46
CA LEU A 17 -25.05 14.40 -10.07
C LEU A 17 -24.75 15.12 -8.76
N LYS A 18 -24.95 16.43 -8.77
CA LYS A 18 -24.75 17.26 -7.58
C LYS A 18 -25.92 17.12 -6.61
N THR A 19 -25.62 17.02 -5.33
CA THR A 19 -26.62 17.00 -4.24
C THR A 19 -26.38 18.14 -3.27
N GLY A 20 -27.35 18.39 -2.39
CA GLY A 20 -27.11 19.19 -1.19
C GLY A 20 -26.15 18.50 -0.21
N LEU A 21 -25.84 19.18 0.88
CA LEU A 21 -25.08 18.61 1.99
C LEU A 21 -25.87 17.46 2.62
N ILE A 22 -25.22 16.31 2.77
CA ILE A 22 -25.75 15.16 3.51
C ILE A 22 -25.11 15.18 4.89
N ILE A 23 -25.92 15.08 5.94
CA ILE A 23 -25.53 15.10 7.34
C ILE A 23 -26.08 13.86 8.08
N PRO A 24 -25.64 13.61 9.33
CA PRO A 24 -26.13 12.47 10.09
C PRO A 24 -27.64 12.44 10.27
N ASN A 25 -28.22 11.24 10.06
CA ASN A 25 -29.64 10.90 10.16
C ASN A 25 -30.53 11.39 8.99
N ASP A 26 -29.93 11.85 7.89
CA ASP A 26 -30.68 12.17 6.67
C ASP A 26 -31.27 10.91 5.99
N ASP A 27 -32.43 11.08 5.33
CA ASP A 27 -33.02 10.03 4.49
C ASP A 27 -32.32 9.99 3.13
N ILE A 28 -31.28 9.16 3.03
CA ILE A 28 -30.50 9.01 1.80
C ILE A 28 -31.35 8.49 0.63
N ALA A 29 -32.38 7.67 0.89
CA ALA A 29 -33.26 7.18 -0.16
C ALA A 29 -34.10 8.31 -0.75
N ALA A 30 -34.62 9.21 0.08
CA ALA A 30 -35.32 10.41 -0.37
C ALA A 30 -34.38 11.34 -1.15
N ILE A 31 -33.21 11.65 -0.60
CA ILE A 31 -32.22 12.56 -1.23
C ILE A 31 -31.78 12.04 -2.60
N THR A 32 -31.42 10.75 -2.69
CA THR A 32 -31.06 10.13 -3.97
C THR A 32 -32.22 10.16 -4.95
N THR A 33 -33.44 9.83 -4.50
CA THR A 33 -34.63 9.87 -5.36
C THR A 33 -34.88 11.26 -5.94
N ASP A 34 -34.85 12.30 -5.10
CA ASP A 34 -35.09 13.68 -5.53
C ASP A 34 -34.01 14.17 -6.50
N THR A 35 -32.75 13.74 -6.30
CA THR A 35 -31.64 14.08 -7.19
C THR A 35 -31.80 13.46 -8.57
N VAL A 36 -32.18 12.18 -8.65
CA VAL A 36 -32.23 11.44 -9.93
C VAL A 36 -33.55 11.60 -10.67
N LYS A 37 -34.64 11.94 -9.98
CA LYS A 37 -36.00 12.05 -10.53
C LYS A 37 -36.10 12.81 -11.86
N PRO A 38 -35.39 13.93 -12.10
CA PRO A 38 -35.47 14.65 -13.37
C PRO A 38 -34.87 13.90 -14.56
N PHE A 39 -33.98 12.94 -14.30
CA PHE A 39 -33.12 12.33 -15.32
C PHE A 39 -33.42 10.85 -15.55
N VAL A 40 -33.84 10.13 -14.51
CA VAL A 40 -33.87 8.66 -14.45
C VAL A 40 -34.78 8.00 -15.50
N GLN A 41 -34.31 6.90 -16.06
CA GLN A 41 -35.01 6.04 -17.02
C GLN A 41 -34.94 4.57 -16.62
N ASP A 42 -35.79 3.75 -17.24
CA ASP A 42 -35.78 2.31 -17.01
C ASP A 42 -34.44 1.70 -17.49
N GLY A 43 -33.83 0.86 -16.64
CA GLY A 43 -32.54 0.22 -16.90
C GLY A 43 -31.31 1.07 -16.55
N ASP A 44 -31.49 2.27 -16.00
CA ASP A 44 -30.38 3.03 -15.43
C ASP A 44 -29.82 2.33 -14.18
N VAL A 45 -28.52 2.52 -13.94
CA VAL A 45 -27.87 2.17 -12.67
C VAL A 45 -27.55 3.47 -11.92
N ILE A 46 -28.08 3.58 -10.71
CA ILE A 46 -27.83 4.70 -9.81
C ILE A 46 -26.77 4.30 -8.80
N CYS A 47 -25.60 4.93 -8.89
CA CYS A 47 -24.48 4.67 -8.00
C CYS A 47 -24.39 5.78 -6.95
N VAL A 48 -24.29 5.42 -5.67
CA VAL A 48 -24.16 6.37 -4.55
C VAL A 48 -22.87 6.04 -3.79
N THR A 49 -22.05 7.03 -3.46
CA THR A 49 -20.80 6.75 -2.72
C THR A 49 -21.11 6.21 -1.32
N GLU A 50 -20.31 5.25 -0.85
CA GLU A 50 -20.36 4.73 0.53
C GLU A 50 -20.34 5.86 1.53
N ALA A 51 -19.56 6.91 1.23
CA ALA A 51 -19.22 7.93 2.19
C ALA A 51 -20.42 8.74 2.66
N VAL A 52 -21.36 9.02 1.76
CA VAL A 52 -22.58 9.76 2.10
C VAL A 52 -23.64 8.86 2.73
N VAL A 53 -23.66 7.58 2.36
CA VAL A 53 -24.55 6.59 2.99
C VAL A 53 -24.12 6.35 4.44
N ALA A 54 -22.83 6.13 4.68
CA ALA A 54 -22.27 5.98 6.02
C ALA A 54 -22.56 7.21 6.89
N ARG A 55 -22.42 8.41 6.30
CA ARG A 55 -22.71 9.67 6.97
C ARG A 55 -24.19 9.78 7.34
N SER A 56 -25.10 9.52 6.41
CA SER A 56 -26.54 9.58 6.69
C SER A 56 -26.97 8.57 7.76
N GLN A 57 -26.28 7.43 7.84
CA GLN A 57 -26.45 6.42 8.88
C GLN A 57 -25.76 6.75 10.22
N ASN A 58 -25.11 7.92 10.34
CA ASN A 58 -24.34 8.33 11.52
C ASN A 58 -23.29 7.30 11.96
N ARG A 59 -22.57 6.71 10.99
CA ARG A 59 -21.58 5.64 11.22
C ARG A 59 -20.22 6.20 11.66
N TYR A 60 -20.13 6.61 12.92
CA TYR A 60 -18.90 7.13 13.51
C TYR A 60 -18.48 6.34 14.75
N VAL A 61 -17.18 6.25 14.98
CA VAL A 61 -16.59 5.58 16.16
C VAL A 61 -15.33 6.30 16.61
N SER A 62 -15.11 6.37 17.92
CA SER A 62 -13.88 6.95 18.48
C SER A 62 -12.75 5.93 18.61
N CYS A 63 -11.50 6.40 18.66
CA CYS A 63 -10.34 5.55 18.96
C CYS A 63 -10.47 4.87 20.34
N LEU A 64 -11.15 5.51 21.30
CA LEU A 64 -11.39 4.94 22.63
C LEU A 64 -12.30 3.72 22.55
N GLU A 65 -13.41 3.81 21.83
CA GLU A 65 -14.34 2.69 21.63
C GLU A 65 -13.68 1.53 20.90
N LEU A 66 -12.90 1.82 19.84
CA LEU A 66 -12.15 0.78 19.12
C LEU A 66 -11.08 0.13 20.02
N ALA A 67 -10.39 0.91 20.86
CA ALA A 67 -9.36 0.38 21.76
C ALA A 67 -9.94 -0.59 22.80
N GLU A 68 -11.09 -0.27 23.40
CA GLU A 68 -11.76 -1.16 24.35
C GLU A 68 -12.25 -2.45 23.68
N ASP A 69 -12.75 -2.36 22.44
CA ASP A 69 -13.17 -3.53 21.66
C ASP A 69 -11.99 -4.44 21.31
N VAL A 70 -10.86 -3.87 20.87
CA VAL A 70 -9.60 -4.62 20.62
C VAL A 70 -9.13 -5.32 21.88
N LYS A 71 -9.11 -4.60 23.01
CA LYS A 71 -8.69 -5.14 24.30
C LYS A 71 -9.57 -6.32 24.72
N ALA A 72 -10.88 -6.21 24.55
CA ALA A 72 -11.83 -7.30 24.85
C ALA A 72 -11.60 -8.51 23.95
N LYS A 73 -11.50 -8.31 22.63
CA LYS A 73 -11.35 -9.40 21.63
C LYS A 73 -10.03 -10.15 21.75
N LEU A 74 -8.95 -9.45 22.07
CA LEU A 74 -7.62 -10.04 22.23
C LEU A 74 -7.28 -10.37 23.68
N ASN A 75 -8.17 -10.06 24.64
CA ASN A 75 -7.93 -10.21 26.08
C ASN A 75 -6.59 -9.57 26.54
N LEU A 76 -6.32 -8.35 26.05
CA LEU A 76 -5.08 -7.65 26.36
C LEU A 76 -5.05 -7.15 27.80
N LYS A 77 -3.86 -7.19 28.40
CA LYS A 77 -3.58 -6.66 29.72
C LYS A 77 -2.73 -5.39 29.59
N ALA A 78 -2.68 -4.60 30.66
CA ALA A 78 -1.77 -3.46 30.69
C ALA A 78 -0.33 -3.91 30.47
N GLY A 79 0.38 -3.21 29.57
CA GLY A 79 1.74 -3.56 29.19
C GLY A 79 1.84 -4.66 28.11
N SER A 80 0.73 -5.11 27.52
CA SER A 80 0.74 -6.14 26.47
C SER A 80 1.51 -5.70 25.21
N THR A 81 2.10 -6.69 24.53
CA THR A 81 2.72 -6.52 23.21
C THR A 81 1.73 -6.93 22.12
N LEU A 82 1.39 -6.00 21.24
CA LEU A 82 0.51 -6.22 20.10
C LEU A 82 1.32 -6.14 18.79
N ALA A 83 1.19 -7.13 17.92
CA ALA A 83 1.74 -7.07 16.57
C ALA A 83 0.70 -6.54 15.58
N VAL A 84 1.11 -5.65 14.68
CA VAL A 84 0.28 -5.08 13.62
C VAL A 84 0.93 -5.40 12.27
N ILE A 85 0.17 -6.05 11.38
CA ILE A 85 0.72 -6.73 10.19
C ILE A 85 0.22 -6.08 8.90
N SER A 86 1.15 -5.72 8.03
CA SER A 86 0.91 -5.26 6.65
C SER A 86 -0.21 -4.22 6.46
N PRO A 87 -0.30 -3.14 7.26
CA PRO A 87 -1.30 -2.12 7.00
C PRO A 87 -1.00 -1.32 5.74
N ILE A 88 -2.06 -0.77 5.14
CA ILE A 88 -1.93 0.23 4.09
C ILE A 88 -1.25 1.49 4.67
N ALA A 89 -0.29 2.04 3.94
CA ALA A 89 0.43 3.25 4.28
C ALA A 89 -0.44 4.47 3.98
N SER A 90 -1.29 4.88 4.94
CA SER A 90 -2.24 5.96 4.76
C SER A 90 -2.55 6.67 6.08
N ARG A 91 -2.37 7.99 6.06
CA ARG A 91 -2.79 8.86 7.17
C ARG A 91 -4.30 8.84 7.36
N ASN A 92 -5.07 8.74 6.28
CA ASN A 92 -6.53 8.82 6.32
C ASN A 92 -7.19 7.47 6.69
N ARG A 93 -6.60 6.35 6.26
CA ARG A 93 -7.19 5.02 6.49
C ARG A 93 -6.71 4.37 7.78
N PHE A 94 -5.43 4.54 8.14
CA PHE A 94 -4.82 3.67 9.16
C PHE A 94 -4.26 4.39 10.40
N ALA A 95 -3.93 5.69 10.33
CA ALA A 95 -3.28 6.38 11.46
C ALA A 95 -4.10 6.31 12.77
N LEU A 96 -5.42 6.55 12.70
CA LEU A 96 -6.28 6.47 13.88
C LEU A 96 -6.59 5.03 14.32
N ILE A 97 -6.64 4.07 13.38
CA ILE A 97 -6.74 2.65 13.72
C ILE A 97 -5.51 2.24 14.54
N LEU A 98 -4.30 2.58 14.08
CA LEU A 98 -3.06 2.29 14.79
C LEU A 98 -3.02 2.95 16.17
N LYS A 99 -3.51 4.20 16.29
CA LYS A 99 -3.65 4.87 17.59
C LYS A 99 -4.56 4.08 18.53
N ALA A 100 -5.72 3.60 18.06
CA ALA A 100 -6.63 2.77 18.85
C ALA A 100 -5.99 1.42 19.27
N LEU A 101 -5.28 0.75 18.35
CA LEU A 101 -4.53 -0.48 18.64
C LEU A 101 -3.46 -0.25 19.72
N ALA A 102 -2.74 0.88 19.64
CA ALA A 102 -1.76 1.25 20.65
C ALA A 102 -2.40 1.54 22.02
N MET A 103 -3.52 2.26 22.05
CA MET A 103 -4.29 2.52 23.27
C MET A 103 -4.74 1.23 23.96
N ALA A 104 -5.15 0.22 23.17
CA ALA A 104 -5.59 -1.08 23.70
C ALA A 104 -4.50 -1.82 24.50
N THR A 105 -3.22 -1.51 24.27
CA THR A 105 -2.08 -2.09 25.03
C THR A 105 -1.91 -1.49 26.43
N GLN A 106 -2.54 -0.34 26.70
CA GLN A 106 -2.47 0.42 27.96
C GLN A 106 -1.02 0.60 28.45
N GLY A 107 -0.19 1.28 27.65
CA GLY A 107 1.22 1.53 27.99
C GLY A 107 2.19 0.41 27.58
N GLY A 108 1.73 -0.54 26.76
CA GLY A 108 2.51 -1.67 26.28
C GLY A 108 3.37 -1.35 25.06
N LYS A 109 3.51 -2.34 24.18
CA LYS A 109 4.35 -2.26 22.98
C LYS A 109 3.54 -2.61 21.73
N VAL A 110 3.75 -1.85 20.66
CA VAL A 110 3.24 -2.16 19.33
C VAL A 110 4.42 -2.49 18.42
N ILE A 111 4.42 -3.71 17.87
CA ILE A 111 5.37 -4.12 16.83
C ILE A 111 4.64 -4.00 15.50
N LEU A 112 5.04 -3.03 14.68
CA LEU A 112 4.46 -2.78 13.38
C LEU A 112 5.34 -3.38 12.29
N GLN A 113 4.81 -4.36 11.58
CA GLN A 113 5.44 -4.90 10.38
C GLN A 113 4.86 -4.24 9.12
N LEU A 114 5.76 -3.72 8.28
CA LEU A 114 5.44 -3.14 6.98
C LEU A 114 6.00 -4.04 5.87
N SER A 115 5.15 -4.36 4.87
CA SER A 115 5.55 -5.02 3.63
C SER A 115 6.48 -4.11 2.83
N ILE A 116 7.39 -4.67 2.03
CA ILE A 116 8.40 -3.90 1.30
C ILE A 116 8.53 -4.31 -0.17
N PRO A 117 8.86 -3.37 -1.06
CA PRO A 117 9.02 -1.93 -0.78
C PRO A 117 7.69 -1.15 -0.70
N PHE A 118 6.60 -1.80 -1.13
CA PHE A 118 5.26 -1.23 -1.17
C PHE A 118 4.30 -2.02 -0.25
N ASP A 119 3.21 -1.37 0.17
CA ASP A 119 2.06 -2.05 0.74
C ASP A 119 1.23 -2.79 -0.33
N GLU A 120 0.10 -3.41 0.07
CA GLU A 120 -0.74 -4.19 -0.85
C GLU A 120 -1.42 -3.37 -1.96
N VAL A 121 -1.52 -2.04 -1.81
CA VAL A 121 -2.11 -1.13 -2.80
C VAL A 121 -1.06 -0.31 -3.56
N GLY A 122 0.23 -0.52 -3.29
CA GLY A 122 1.33 0.11 -4.03
C GLY A 122 1.90 1.38 -3.39
N ASN A 123 1.48 1.78 -2.18
CA ASN A 123 2.13 2.91 -1.50
C ASN A 123 3.54 2.51 -1.05
N GLN A 124 4.51 3.37 -1.36
CA GLN A 124 5.90 3.14 -0.95
C GLN A 124 6.08 3.39 0.55
N VAL A 125 6.62 2.40 1.26
CA VAL A 125 6.94 2.51 2.71
C VAL A 125 8.43 2.58 2.99
N ILE A 126 9.25 2.13 2.03
CA ILE A 126 10.71 2.20 2.04
C ILE A 126 11.19 2.41 0.61
N ASP A 127 12.29 3.12 0.42
CA ASP A 127 12.89 3.24 -0.91
C ASP A 127 13.26 1.85 -1.48
N GLU A 128 12.79 1.57 -2.69
CA GLU A 128 12.94 0.25 -3.33
C GLU A 128 14.41 -0.10 -3.57
N LYS A 129 15.19 0.87 -4.04
CA LYS A 129 16.62 0.67 -4.33
C LYS A 129 17.39 0.42 -3.03
N PHE A 130 17.12 1.21 -2.00
CA PHE A 130 17.67 1.05 -0.66
C PHE A 130 17.36 -0.34 -0.10
N ALA A 131 16.08 -0.74 -0.08
CA ALA A 131 15.64 -2.02 0.48
C ALA A 131 16.25 -3.21 -0.27
N THR A 132 16.23 -3.16 -1.60
CA THR A 132 16.78 -4.22 -2.46
C THR A 132 18.27 -4.41 -2.22
N ILE A 133 19.04 -3.32 -2.24
CA ILE A 133 20.48 -3.37 -2.02
C ILE A 133 20.78 -3.84 -0.59
N ARG A 134 20.09 -3.28 0.40
CA ARG A 134 20.32 -3.59 1.82
C ARG A 134 20.08 -5.07 2.12
N LEU A 135 18.95 -5.63 1.70
CA LEU A 135 18.66 -7.06 1.88
C LEU A 135 19.66 -7.95 1.12
N ARG A 136 20.08 -7.54 -0.09
CA ARG A 136 21.12 -8.27 -0.82
C ARG A 136 22.45 -8.27 -0.05
N LEU A 137 22.88 -7.14 0.49
CA LEU A 137 24.09 -7.06 1.32
C LEU A 137 24.02 -7.99 2.52
N LYS A 138 22.88 -7.99 3.24
CA LYS A 138 22.69 -8.88 4.39
C LYS A 138 22.68 -10.36 4.02
N LYS A 139 22.08 -10.73 2.90
CA LYS A 139 22.15 -12.10 2.34
C LYS A 139 23.58 -12.54 2.08
N VAL A 140 24.37 -11.68 1.40
CA VAL A 140 25.79 -11.96 1.16
C VAL A 140 26.58 -12.03 2.47
N LEU A 141 26.32 -11.13 3.41
CA LEU A 141 26.96 -11.14 4.74
C LEU A 141 26.68 -12.45 5.48
N LYS A 142 25.44 -12.94 5.47
CA LYS A 142 25.06 -14.23 6.05
C LYS A 142 25.89 -15.36 5.44
N SER A 143 25.89 -15.49 4.11
CA SER A 143 26.64 -16.55 3.42
C SER A 143 28.15 -16.47 3.67
N LEU A 144 28.74 -15.28 3.68
CA LEU A 144 30.16 -15.10 3.97
C LEU A 144 30.52 -15.49 5.40
N ARG A 145 29.65 -15.21 6.38
CA ARG A 145 29.88 -15.58 7.78
C ARG A 145 29.79 -17.08 7.99
N GLU A 146 28.83 -17.75 7.36
CA GLU A 146 28.71 -19.21 7.38
C GLU A 146 29.95 -19.87 6.73
N ALA A 147 30.46 -19.30 5.63
CA ALA A 147 31.69 -19.80 5.00
C ALA A 147 32.98 -19.42 5.75
N ARG A 148 32.98 -18.32 6.52
CA ARG A 148 34.17 -17.79 7.23
C ARG A 148 34.74 -18.77 8.23
N GLU A 149 33.93 -19.63 8.85
CA GLU A 149 34.40 -20.60 9.86
C GLU A 149 35.63 -21.38 9.37
N ASN A 150 35.75 -21.61 8.06
CA ASN A 150 36.86 -22.33 7.44
C ASN A 150 37.83 -21.44 6.62
N THR A 151 37.62 -20.11 6.55
CA THR A 151 38.39 -19.20 5.66
C THR A 151 38.48 -17.77 6.22
N PRO A 152 39.47 -17.45 7.07
CA PRO A 152 39.65 -16.12 7.66
C PRO A 152 39.81 -14.97 6.66
N GLN A 153 40.27 -15.27 5.44
CA GLN A 153 40.45 -14.32 4.34
C GLN A 153 39.14 -13.65 3.92
N LEU A 154 37.99 -14.29 4.17
CA LEU A 154 36.66 -13.72 3.89
C LEU A 154 36.34 -12.48 4.73
N ASN A 155 37.09 -12.21 5.80
CA ASN A 155 36.96 -10.98 6.59
C ASN A 155 37.14 -9.71 5.73
N VAL A 156 37.93 -9.78 4.64
CA VAL A 156 38.11 -8.66 3.70
C VAL A 156 36.79 -8.30 2.99
N LEU A 157 35.98 -9.29 2.63
CA LEU A 157 34.67 -9.05 2.02
C LEU A 157 33.64 -8.64 3.08
N ILE A 158 33.70 -9.25 4.27
CA ILE A 158 32.81 -8.90 5.38
C ILE A 158 32.97 -7.44 5.78
N ARG A 159 34.20 -6.93 5.90
CA ARG A 159 34.42 -5.51 6.25
C ARG A 159 33.83 -4.54 5.22
N GLU A 160 33.88 -4.88 3.93
CA GLU A 160 33.33 -4.03 2.87
C GLU A 160 31.81 -4.00 2.94
N ILE A 161 31.16 -5.13 3.23
CA ILE A 161 29.70 -5.17 3.41
C ILE A 161 29.29 -4.39 4.66
N ILE A 162 30.02 -4.55 5.77
CA ILE A 162 29.73 -3.81 7.01
C ILE A 162 29.90 -2.30 6.80
N ALA A 163 30.96 -1.87 6.09
CA ALA A 163 31.13 -0.48 5.69
C ALA A 163 29.98 0.00 4.80
N ALA A 164 29.55 -0.78 3.81
CA ALA A 164 28.43 -0.43 2.93
C ALA A 164 27.09 -0.31 3.67
N LEU A 165 26.81 -1.22 4.61
CA LEU A 165 25.61 -1.17 5.45
C LEU A 165 25.60 0.08 6.35
N LYS A 166 26.77 0.44 6.91
CA LYS A 166 26.92 1.67 7.71
C LYS A 166 26.82 2.93 6.85
N LEU A 167 27.39 2.95 5.65
CA LEU A 167 27.24 4.07 4.73
C LEU A 167 25.77 4.30 4.36
N GLN A 168 25.00 3.24 4.09
CA GLN A 168 23.56 3.35 3.90
C GLN A 168 22.83 3.91 5.13
N GLU A 169 23.21 3.50 6.34
CA GLU A 169 22.66 4.04 7.60
C GLU A 169 22.98 5.54 7.79
N LEU A 170 24.10 6.01 7.23
CA LEU A 170 24.51 7.42 7.22
C LEU A 170 23.90 8.22 6.03
N GLY A 171 23.04 7.62 5.22
CA GLY A 171 22.35 8.28 4.11
C GLY A 171 23.06 8.22 2.76
N TYR A 172 24.14 7.46 2.62
CA TYR A 172 24.79 7.25 1.33
C TYR A 172 24.00 6.25 0.48
N ASN A 173 23.83 6.57 -0.80
CA ASN A 173 23.22 5.70 -1.78
C ASN A 173 24.26 4.77 -2.38
N LEU A 174 24.20 3.47 -2.06
CA LEU A 174 25.15 2.50 -2.60
C LEU A 174 24.94 2.26 -4.09
N ILE A 175 26.02 2.36 -4.87
CA ILE A 175 26.04 2.11 -6.31
C ILE A 175 26.64 0.74 -6.60
N SER A 176 27.83 0.45 -6.05
CA SER A 176 28.51 -0.83 -6.29
C SER A 176 29.55 -1.18 -5.22
N ILE A 177 29.91 -2.47 -5.15
CA ILE A 177 31.03 -2.98 -4.35
C ILE A 177 31.87 -3.84 -5.28
N ARG A 178 33.11 -3.43 -5.60
CA ARG A 178 33.91 -4.06 -6.67
C ARG A 178 34.00 -5.57 -6.56
N LYS A 179 34.30 -6.09 -5.37
CA LYS A 179 34.53 -7.53 -5.15
C LYS A 179 33.25 -8.37 -5.12
N ILE A 180 32.09 -7.74 -5.08
CA ILE A 180 30.78 -8.41 -5.00
C ILE A 180 29.99 -8.26 -6.29
N THR A 181 29.98 -7.05 -6.88
CA THR A 181 29.21 -6.77 -8.10
C THR A 181 30.01 -7.01 -9.38
N GLY A 182 31.34 -7.15 -9.30
CA GLY A 182 32.23 -7.37 -10.45
C GLY A 182 32.39 -6.17 -11.38
N LYS A 183 31.69 -5.05 -11.11
CA LYS A 183 31.67 -3.83 -11.94
C LYS A 183 32.10 -2.56 -11.17
N GLY A 184 32.56 -2.70 -9.92
CA GLY A 184 32.86 -1.55 -9.05
C GLY A 184 34.23 -0.92 -9.27
N ILE A 185 34.29 0.41 -9.17
CA ILE A 185 35.47 1.23 -9.46
C ILE A 185 36.36 1.43 -8.23
N ALA A 186 35.86 1.19 -7.03
CA ALA A 186 36.62 1.13 -5.78
C ALA A 186 36.09 -0.04 -4.95
N ASP A 187 36.69 -0.31 -3.78
CA ASP A 187 36.10 -1.29 -2.85
C ASP A 187 34.60 -0.99 -2.67
N ILE A 188 34.22 0.27 -2.48
CA ILE A 188 32.83 0.74 -2.47
C ILE A 188 32.67 2.00 -3.33
N THR A 189 31.59 2.08 -4.11
CA THR A 189 31.16 3.30 -4.82
C THR A 189 29.77 3.69 -4.35
N VAL A 190 29.62 4.95 -3.94
CA VAL A 190 28.38 5.51 -3.39
C VAL A 190 28.09 6.87 -4.01
N GLU A 191 26.85 7.29 -3.93
CA GLU A 191 26.46 8.69 -4.02
C GLU A 191 26.26 9.22 -2.59
N THR A 192 26.81 10.39 -2.29
CA THR A 192 26.72 11.02 -0.96
C THR A 192 25.33 11.59 -0.72
N PRO A 193 24.98 11.93 0.53
CA PRO A 193 23.72 12.61 0.84
C PRO A 193 23.50 13.91 0.04
N GLU A 194 24.58 14.57 -0.41
CA GLU A 194 24.55 15.77 -1.25
C GLU A 194 24.44 15.47 -2.75
N GLY A 195 24.30 14.20 -3.15
CA GLY A 195 24.17 13.78 -4.56
C GLY A 195 25.50 13.68 -5.31
N LYS A 196 26.64 13.64 -4.62
CA LYS A 196 27.96 13.58 -5.24
C LYS A 196 28.45 12.14 -5.37
N LEU A 197 29.06 11.80 -6.50
CA LEU A 197 29.68 10.49 -6.65
C LEU A 197 30.97 10.40 -5.80
N ALA A 198 31.06 9.38 -4.96
CA ALA A 198 32.21 9.13 -4.11
C ALA A 198 32.75 7.70 -4.23
N VAL A 199 34.07 7.58 -4.15
CA VAL A 199 34.79 6.30 -4.09
C VAL A 199 35.33 6.07 -2.68
N ALA A 200 35.20 4.86 -2.16
CA ALA A 200 35.64 4.52 -0.81
C ALA A 200 36.54 3.28 -0.81
N GLU A 201 37.66 3.38 -0.09
CA GLU A 201 38.61 2.28 0.14
C GLU A 201 38.57 1.82 1.59
N VAL A 202 38.40 0.51 1.80
CA VAL A 202 38.12 -0.06 3.11
C VAL A 202 39.30 -0.89 3.60
N THR A 203 39.73 -0.65 4.84
CA THR A 203 40.87 -1.34 5.48
C THR A 203 40.56 -1.75 6.92
N PHE A 204 41.43 -2.53 7.55
CA PHE A 204 41.33 -2.84 8.99
C PHE A 204 42.04 -1.81 9.86
N ALA A 205 43.14 -1.19 9.38
CA ALA A 205 43.98 -0.33 10.21
C ALA A 205 44.68 0.81 9.45
N ASP A 206 45.20 0.55 8.24
CA ASP A 206 46.06 1.50 7.52
C ASP A 206 45.26 2.58 6.75
N LEU A 207 44.72 3.55 7.50
CA LEU A 207 43.88 4.61 6.98
C LEU A 207 44.62 5.51 5.98
N GLU A 208 45.90 5.80 6.21
CA GLU A 208 46.70 6.66 5.34
C GLU A 208 46.90 6.04 3.95
N LYS A 209 47.25 4.76 3.89
CA LYS A 209 47.38 4.05 2.60
C LYS A 209 46.04 3.97 1.86
N SER A 210 44.95 3.69 2.58
CA SER A 210 43.61 3.69 1.99
C SER A 210 43.23 5.07 1.45
N ALA A 211 43.57 6.15 2.15
CA ALA A 211 43.33 7.51 1.67
C ALA A 211 44.09 7.79 0.36
N ARG A 212 45.39 7.47 0.31
CA ARG A 212 46.20 7.61 -0.92
C ARG A 212 45.59 6.85 -2.10
N LYS A 213 45.15 5.61 -1.86
CA LYS A 213 44.51 4.78 -2.88
C LYS A 213 43.17 5.35 -3.35
N ALA A 214 42.31 5.79 -2.42
CA ALA A 214 41.01 6.37 -2.75
C ALA A 214 41.15 7.65 -3.60
N VAL A 215 42.10 8.53 -3.26
CA VAL A 215 42.39 9.74 -4.04
C VAL A 215 42.96 9.41 -5.42
N GLY A 216 43.80 8.37 -5.53
CA GLY A 216 44.26 7.88 -6.83
C GLY A 216 43.10 7.42 -7.71
N ILE A 217 42.22 6.57 -7.19
CA ILE A 217 41.04 6.07 -7.93
C ILE A 217 40.12 7.22 -8.35
N LYS A 218 39.90 8.20 -7.46
CA LYS A 218 39.10 9.39 -7.78
C LYS A 218 39.67 10.15 -8.98
N LYS A 219 41.00 10.32 -9.06
CA LYS A 219 41.65 11.01 -10.20
C LYS A 219 41.49 10.24 -11.51
N ASP A 220 41.49 8.92 -11.44
CA ASP A 220 41.40 8.05 -12.62
C ASP A 220 39.96 7.89 -13.14
N PHE A 221 38.95 8.28 -12.34
CA PHE A 221 37.54 8.12 -12.69
C PHE A 221 36.84 9.47 -12.89
N GLU A 222 36.53 9.78 -14.15
CA GLU A 222 35.80 11.00 -14.54
C GLU A 222 34.40 11.02 -13.91
N GLY A 223 34.12 12.05 -13.10
CA GLY A 223 32.85 12.22 -12.39
C GLY A 223 32.86 11.87 -10.90
N ALA A 224 33.91 11.22 -10.36
CA ALA A 224 34.04 11.06 -8.91
C ALA A 224 34.47 12.38 -8.25
N GLU A 225 33.61 12.95 -7.41
CA GLU A 225 33.85 14.23 -6.74
C GLU A 225 34.48 14.09 -5.37
N GLN A 226 34.29 12.95 -4.70
CA GLN A 226 34.79 12.71 -3.35
C GLN A 226 35.52 11.37 -3.23
N ALA A 227 36.43 11.28 -2.27
CA ALA A 227 37.16 10.06 -1.94
C ALA A 227 37.10 9.83 -0.43
N LEU A 228 36.73 8.63 0.00
CA LEU A 228 36.62 8.24 1.41
C LEU A 228 37.65 7.16 1.74
N ALA A 229 38.26 7.27 2.92
CA ALA A 229 39.03 6.18 3.52
C ALA A 229 38.29 5.67 4.75
N ILE A 230 38.09 4.35 4.81
CA ILE A 230 37.28 3.72 5.83
C ILE A 230 38.10 2.64 6.54
N THR A 231 38.16 2.66 7.86
CA THR A 231 38.61 1.51 8.64
C THR A 231 37.42 0.80 9.28
N VAL A 232 37.50 -0.53 9.38
CA VAL A 232 36.48 -1.36 10.03
C VAL A 232 37.15 -2.28 11.02
N ASP A 233 36.83 -2.13 12.30
CA ASP A 233 37.20 -3.04 13.37
C ASP A 233 36.02 -3.98 13.68
N LEU A 234 36.14 -5.23 13.22
CA LEU A 234 35.11 -6.24 13.42
C LEU A 234 35.02 -6.74 14.86
N GLY A 235 36.07 -6.59 15.67
CA GLY A 235 36.11 -7.07 17.05
C GLY A 235 35.51 -6.05 18.03
N HIS A 236 35.87 -4.78 17.85
CA HIS A 236 35.34 -3.67 18.66
C HIS A 236 34.03 -3.08 18.09
N HIS A 237 33.57 -3.58 16.94
CA HIS A 237 32.41 -3.09 16.22
C HIS A 237 32.45 -1.58 15.94
N ARG A 238 33.59 -1.12 15.42
CA ARG A 238 33.85 0.30 15.11
C ARG A 238 34.17 0.51 13.64
N ILE A 239 33.73 1.62 13.10
CA ILE A 239 34.03 2.08 11.75
C ILE A 239 34.55 3.50 11.86
N THR A 240 35.62 3.79 11.16
CA THR A 240 36.17 5.15 11.07
C THR A 240 36.11 5.62 9.62
N ILE A 241 35.64 6.84 9.39
CA ILE A 241 35.49 7.42 8.05
C ILE A 241 36.19 8.79 8.00
N VAL A 242 36.95 9.03 6.94
CA VAL A 242 37.53 10.35 6.62
C VAL A 242 37.35 10.70 5.16
N ASP A 243 37.26 12.00 4.87
CA ASP A 243 37.53 12.52 3.54
C ASP A 243 39.03 12.35 3.22
N ALA A 244 39.33 11.52 2.22
CA ALA A 244 40.68 11.07 1.93
C ALA A 244 41.57 12.18 1.35
N GLU A 245 41.01 13.18 0.66
CA GLU A 245 41.77 14.30 0.12
C GLU A 245 42.19 15.26 1.22
N THR A 246 41.25 15.62 2.09
CA THR A 246 41.50 16.53 3.22
C THR A 246 42.45 15.86 4.20
N TYR A 247 42.25 14.56 4.51
CA TYR A 247 43.14 13.78 5.37
C TYR A 247 44.59 13.74 4.84
N GLN A 248 44.79 13.66 3.52
CA GLN A 248 46.13 13.76 2.92
C GLN A 248 46.71 15.17 2.98
N LYS A 249 45.92 16.20 2.66
CA LYS A 249 46.38 17.60 2.69
C LYS A 249 46.85 18.02 4.08
N GLU A 250 46.18 17.52 5.12
CA GLU A 250 46.51 17.84 6.51
C GLU A 250 47.48 16.84 7.16
N ASN A 251 48.12 15.96 6.38
CA ASN A 251 49.07 14.94 6.86
C ASN A 251 48.51 14.07 8.00
N GLY A 252 47.25 13.65 7.88
CA GLY A 252 46.57 12.78 8.84
C GLY A 252 46.20 13.43 10.18
N LYS A 253 46.25 14.77 10.27
CA LYS A 253 45.91 15.51 11.50
C LYS A 253 44.41 15.74 11.71
N ILE A 254 43.59 15.50 10.67
CA ILE A 254 42.14 15.60 10.79
C ILE A 254 41.65 14.46 11.66
N GLU A 255 40.84 14.81 12.66
CA GLU A 255 40.23 13.84 13.55
C GLU A 255 39.19 13.02 12.78
N PRO A 256 39.35 11.69 12.70
CA PRO A 256 38.42 10.86 11.95
C PRO A 256 37.05 10.74 12.61
N GLN A 257 35.99 10.60 11.80
CA GLN A 257 34.66 10.32 12.33
C GLN A 257 34.56 8.84 12.70
N VAL A 258 34.24 8.56 13.97
CA VAL A 258 34.12 7.20 14.50
C VAL A 258 32.66 6.85 14.75
N TYR A 259 32.24 5.70 14.25
CA TYR A 259 30.90 5.16 14.36
C TYR A 259 30.93 3.77 14.97
N GLU A 260 30.02 3.49 15.89
CA GLU A 260 29.84 2.14 16.43
C GLU A 260 28.72 1.41 15.66
N PHE A 261 28.85 0.09 15.50
CA PHE A 261 27.82 -0.75 14.88
C PHE A 261 27.40 -1.96 15.71
N GLY A 262 27.89 -2.05 16.96
CA GLY A 262 27.63 -3.19 17.84
C GLY A 262 26.14 -3.46 18.07
N THR A 263 25.34 -2.41 18.21
CA THR A 263 23.88 -2.51 18.39
C THR A 263 23.13 -2.98 17.14
N GLN A 264 23.72 -2.81 15.95
CA GLN A 264 23.15 -3.21 14.67
C GLN A 264 23.57 -4.62 14.25
N VAL A 265 24.55 -5.24 14.92
CA VAL A 265 25.09 -6.56 14.54
C VAL A 265 23.99 -7.60 14.34
N LYS A 266 23.02 -7.69 15.25
CA LYS A 266 21.88 -8.63 15.09
C LYS A 266 21.01 -8.27 13.87
N SER A 267 20.74 -6.98 13.67
CA SER A 267 19.96 -6.48 12.54
C SER A 267 20.63 -6.76 11.19
N TYR A 268 21.95 -6.57 11.10
CA TYR A 268 22.73 -6.87 9.89
C TYR A 268 22.75 -8.37 9.55
N GLN A 269 22.55 -9.24 10.54
CA GLN A 269 22.57 -10.69 10.36
C GLN A 269 21.24 -11.27 9.89
N ASP A 270 20.14 -10.52 9.96
CA ASP A 270 18.85 -10.94 9.42
C ASP A 270 18.72 -10.56 7.94
N PRO A 271 18.79 -11.53 7.00
CA PRO A 271 18.75 -11.25 5.57
C PRO A 271 17.36 -10.87 5.03
N ASP A 272 16.31 -11.02 5.83
CA ASP A 272 14.92 -10.94 5.37
C ASP A 272 14.17 -9.76 5.99
N ALA A 273 14.82 -8.97 6.85
CA ALA A 273 14.22 -7.82 7.51
C ALA A 273 15.14 -6.61 7.55
N VAL A 274 14.54 -5.42 7.54
CA VAL A 274 15.19 -4.15 7.83
C VAL A 274 14.56 -3.58 9.11
N TYR A 275 15.39 -3.22 10.08
CA TYR A 275 14.94 -2.78 11.41
C TYR A 275 15.18 -1.29 11.62
N THR A 276 14.39 -0.68 12.51
CA THR A 276 14.52 0.77 12.77
C THR A 276 15.90 1.15 13.33
N ASN A 277 16.50 0.30 14.17
CA ASN A 277 17.77 0.58 14.85
C ASN A 277 18.99 0.67 13.91
N GLU A 278 18.84 0.28 12.65
CA GLU A 278 19.92 0.25 11.66
C GLU A 278 19.68 1.23 10.49
N LEU A 279 18.66 2.07 10.61
CA LEU A 279 18.30 3.09 9.62
C LEU A 279 18.83 4.49 9.97
N GLY A 280 19.36 4.69 11.17
CA GLY A 280 19.84 6.01 11.60
C GLY A 280 18.75 7.07 11.45
N ASN A 281 19.09 8.18 10.79
CA ASN A 281 18.18 9.28 10.47
C ASN A 281 17.58 9.20 9.06
N VAL A 282 17.81 8.09 8.32
CA VAL A 282 17.28 7.94 6.96
C VAL A 282 15.76 7.94 7.02
N ALA A 283 15.15 8.88 6.29
CA ALA A 283 13.71 8.99 6.12
C ALA A 283 13.28 8.40 4.77
N PHE A 284 12.11 7.77 4.74
CA PHE A 284 11.52 7.22 3.51
C PHE A 284 10.22 7.96 3.21
N SER A 285 10.35 9.21 2.75
CA SER A 285 9.20 10.00 2.33
C SER A 285 8.53 9.36 1.11
N HIS A 286 7.22 9.17 1.21
CA HIS A 286 6.41 8.72 0.09
C HIS A 286 6.51 9.74 -1.07
N PRO A 287 6.72 9.30 -2.33
CA PRO A 287 7.03 10.19 -3.45
C PRO A 287 5.92 11.21 -3.77
N ILE A 288 4.66 10.84 -3.48
CA ILE A 288 3.49 11.72 -3.73
C ILE A 288 3.13 12.57 -2.52
N THR A 289 2.93 11.96 -1.34
CA THR A 289 2.41 12.65 -0.16
C THR A 289 3.49 13.35 0.66
N GLY A 290 4.78 13.03 0.43
CA GLY A 290 5.91 13.51 1.21
C GLY A 290 6.03 12.93 2.62
N MET A 291 5.09 12.09 3.06
CA MET A 291 5.05 11.55 4.42
C MET A 291 6.02 10.38 4.60
N ASP A 292 6.79 10.37 5.69
CA ASP A 292 7.43 9.15 6.20
C ASP A 292 6.42 8.41 7.09
N TYR A 293 5.90 7.29 6.59
CA TYR A 293 4.87 6.52 7.30
C TYR A 293 5.38 5.83 8.56
N ARG A 294 6.68 5.49 8.65
CA ARG A 294 7.26 4.99 9.90
C ARG A 294 7.23 6.08 10.96
N GLU A 295 7.64 7.30 10.61
CA GLU A 295 7.59 8.42 11.55
C GLU A 295 6.15 8.73 12.00
N LEU A 296 5.22 8.83 11.05
CA LEU A 296 3.80 9.05 11.34
C LEU A 296 3.25 7.99 12.31
N TYR A 297 3.51 6.72 12.02
CA TYR A 297 2.97 5.60 12.79
C TYR A 297 3.62 5.46 14.17
N LEU A 298 4.94 5.69 14.29
CA LEU A 298 5.59 5.75 15.60
C LEU A 298 5.00 6.88 16.45
N LYS A 299 4.78 8.08 15.89
CA LYS A 299 4.12 9.19 16.58
C LYS A 299 2.70 8.86 17.03
N MET A 300 1.92 8.14 16.20
CA MET A 300 0.58 7.70 16.60
C MET A 300 0.62 6.74 17.80
N ILE A 301 1.55 5.77 17.78
CA ILE A 301 1.74 4.81 18.88
C ILE A 301 2.18 5.53 20.16
N GLU A 302 3.14 6.46 20.06
CA GLU A 302 3.64 7.24 21.19
C GLU A 302 2.55 8.16 21.78
N SER A 303 1.74 8.80 20.94
CA SER A 303 0.62 9.65 21.38
C SER A 303 -0.46 8.88 22.15
N ALA A 304 -0.52 7.56 21.96
CA ALA A 304 -1.39 6.65 22.68
C ALA A 304 -0.75 6.09 23.97
N GLY A 305 0.50 6.46 24.28
CA GLY A 305 1.23 6.04 25.47
C GLY A 305 1.95 4.70 25.36
N ALA A 306 2.01 4.08 24.17
CA ALA A 306 2.69 2.80 23.94
C ALA A 306 4.09 3.00 23.32
N LYS A 307 4.94 1.97 23.41
CA LYS A 307 6.24 1.92 22.73
C LYS A 307 6.09 1.34 21.33
N GLY A 308 6.54 2.06 20.30
CA GLY A 308 6.51 1.59 18.92
C GLY A 308 7.82 0.94 18.48
N GLU A 309 7.72 -0.11 17.67
CA GLU A 309 8.84 -0.69 16.93
C GLU A 309 8.38 -0.99 15.50
N VAL A 310 9.14 -0.55 14.49
CA VAL A 310 8.85 -0.82 13.08
C VAL A 310 9.86 -1.79 12.48
N ILE A 311 9.35 -2.76 11.72
CA ILE A 311 10.09 -3.77 11.00
C ILE A 311 9.61 -3.82 9.55
N TYR A 312 10.55 -3.76 8.63
CA TYR A 312 10.31 -3.81 7.20
C TYR A 312 10.67 -5.20 6.69
N THR A 313 9.70 -5.99 6.26
CA THR A 313 9.93 -7.37 5.79
C THR A 313 8.72 -7.90 5.02
N ASN A 314 8.95 -8.78 4.05
CA ASN A 314 7.88 -9.53 3.37
C ASN A 314 7.56 -10.87 4.06
N ASN A 315 8.28 -11.21 5.13
CA ASN A 315 7.94 -12.34 5.98
C ASN A 315 7.26 -11.82 7.25
N PRO A 316 5.91 -11.76 7.31
CA PRO A 316 5.21 -11.17 8.44
C PRO A 316 5.43 -11.95 9.75
N LEU A 317 5.84 -13.22 9.69
CA LEU A 317 6.12 -14.06 10.87
C LEU A 317 7.38 -13.61 11.64
N LYS A 318 8.23 -12.75 11.05
CA LYS A 318 9.40 -12.15 11.72
C LYS A 318 9.06 -11.36 12.98
N ILE A 319 7.79 -10.99 13.17
CA ILE A 319 7.31 -10.41 14.42
C ILE A 319 7.59 -11.32 15.64
N TYR A 320 7.58 -12.65 15.47
CA TYR A 320 7.86 -13.58 16.57
C TYR A 320 9.33 -13.56 17.03
N ASP A 321 10.26 -13.12 16.17
CA ASP A 321 11.68 -12.93 16.53
C ASP A 321 11.87 -11.73 17.49
N ARG A 322 10.81 -10.98 17.78
CA ARG A 322 10.83 -9.75 18.60
C ARG A 322 10.42 -9.96 20.05
N GLY A 323 10.20 -11.22 20.43
CA GLY A 323 9.79 -11.63 21.75
C GLY A 323 8.33 -12.03 21.81
N TYR A 324 7.83 -12.19 23.04
CA TYR A 324 6.47 -12.65 23.29
C TYR A 324 5.43 -11.61 22.87
N ILE A 325 4.37 -12.10 22.21
CA ILE A 325 3.28 -11.28 21.65
C ILE A 325 1.96 -11.76 22.25
N ASN A 326 1.14 -10.81 22.71
CA ASN A 326 -0.14 -11.08 23.35
C ASN A 326 -1.31 -11.13 22.36
N GLY A 327 -1.16 -10.50 21.19
CA GLY A 327 -2.18 -10.50 20.14
C GLY A 327 -1.60 -10.06 18.81
N VAL A 328 -2.28 -10.42 17.73
CA VAL A 328 -1.95 -10.00 16.36
C VAL A 328 -3.16 -9.32 15.74
N CYS A 329 -2.97 -8.14 15.16
CA CYS A 329 -3.94 -7.46 14.34
C CYS A 329 -3.43 -7.38 12.90
N ILE A 330 -4.17 -8.00 11.98
CA ILE A 330 -3.91 -7.89 10.54
C ILE A 330 -4.50 -6.57 10.05
N GLY A 331 -3.62 -5.65 9.66
CA GLY A 331 -3.94 -4.33 9.12
C GLY A 331 -4.15 -4.30 7.61
N ALA A 332 -3.77 -5.37 6.90
CA ALA A 332 -4.09 -5.53 5.48
C ALA A 332 -5.61 -5.51 5.27
N VAL A 333 -6.04 -4.91 4.16
CA VAL A 333 -7.44 -4.88 3.73
C VAL A 333 -7.70 -6.09 2.82
N HIS A 334 -6.89 -6.31 1.79
CA HIS A 334 -7.16 -7.30 0.73
C HIS A 334 -6.60 -8.67 1.06
N GLU A 335 -5.38 -8.72 1.58
CA GLU A 335 -4.72 -9.98 1.96
C GLU A 335 -5.14 -10.52 3.35
N ARG A 336 -6.10 -9.85 4.01
CA ARG A 336 -6.42 -10.07 5.43
C ARG A 336 -6.73 -11.52 5.80
N GLU A 337 -7.54 -12.22 5.00
CA GLU A 337 -7.96 -13.59 5.31
C GLU A 337 -6.80 -14.58 5.16
N LYS A 338 -6.01 -14.43 4.09
CA LYS A 338 -4.80 -15.22 3.85
C LYS A 338 -3.78 -15.02 4.99
N LEU A 339 -3.58 -13.78 5.44
CA LEU A 339 -2.69 -13.48 6.55
C LEU A 339 -3.26 -14.01 7.88
N LYS A 340 -4.57 -13.86 8.14
CA LYS A 340 -5.22 -14.42 9.33
C LYS A 340 -5.05 -15.93 9.41
N GLU A 341 -5.22 -16.64 8.29
CA GLU A 341 -5.01 -18.08 8.18
C GLU A 341 -3.53 -18.45 8.41
N LEU A 342 -2.58 -17.71 7.83
CA LEU A 342 -1.14 -17.90 8.04
C LEU A 342 -0.77 -17.82 9.53
N PHE A 343 -1.26 -16.80 10.23
CA PHE A 343 -0.95 -16.63 11.65
C PHE A 343 -1.67 -17.64 12.54
N SER A 344 -2.92 -18.00 12.19
CA SER A 344 -3.69 -19.01 12.94
C SER A 344 -3.07 -20.41 12.81
N SER A 345 -2.47 -20.72 11.66
CA SER A 345 -1.80 -22.01 11.39
C SER A 345 -0.36 -22.09 11.91
N PHE A 346 0.26 -20.97 12.30
CA PHE A 346 1.65 -20.93 12.76
C PHE A 346 1.87 -21.66 14.11
N GLY A 347 0.82 -21.91 14.90
CA GLY A 347 0.89 -22.68 16.13
C GLY A 347 1.37 -21.92 17.38
N ALA A 348 1.49 -20.60 17.31
CA ALA A 348 1.93 -19.77 18.45
C ALA A 348 0.88 -19.58 19.56
N SER A 349 -0.36 -20.07 19.37
CA SER A 349 -1.47 -19.91 20.32
C SER A 349 -1.72 -18.45 20.75
N VAL A 350 -1.54 -17.50 19.81
CA VAL A 350 -1.79 -16.06 20.01
C VAL A 350 -3.12 -15.71 19.34
N PRO A 351 -4.01 -14.92 19.99
CA PRO A 351 -5.25 -14.49 19.36
C PRO A 351 -4.96 -13.56 18.17
N VAL A 352 -5.64 -13.82 17.04
CA VAL A 352 -5.47 -13.10 15.77
C VAL A 352 -6.80 -12.49 15.34
N ILE A 353 -6.79 -11.18 15.11
CA ILE A 353 -7.93 -10.44 14.55
C ILE A 353 -7.49 -9.68 13.30
N THR A 354 -8.44 -9.22 12.51
CA THR A 354 -8.24 -8.28 11.40
C THR A 354 -8.84 -6.91 11.79
N ILE A 355 -8.51 -5.87 11.04
CA ILE A 355 -9.20 -4.58 11.20
C ILE A 355 -10.70 -4.62 10.89
N GLN A 356 -11.17 -5.61 10.13
CA GLN A 356 -12.60 -5.86 9.93
C GLN A 356 -13.29 -6.35 11.21
N ASP A 357 -12.54 -7.06 12.07
CA ASP A 357 -13.06 -7.58 13.33
C ASP A 357 -13.14 -6.49 14.41
N ILE A 358 -12.72 -5.24 14.18
CA ILE A 358 -12.66 -4.18 15.20
C ILE A 358 -13.79 -3.16 14.99
N GLY A 359 -14.62 -2.94 15.99
CA GLY A 359 -15.79 -2.07 15.93
C GLY A 359 -17.06 -2.80 15.47
N PRO A 360 -18.11 -2.05 15.13
CA PRO A 360 -19.41 -2.62 14.78
C PRO A 360 -19.38 -3.28 13.39
N GLY A 361 -19.90 -4.51 13.33
CA GLY A 361 -20.08 -5.25 12.08
C GLY A 361 -21.04 -4.55 11.09
N PRO A 362 -21.06 -5.00 9.82
CA PRO A 362 -20.30 -6.14 9.28
C PRO A 362 -18.85 -5.80 8.88
N TRP A 363 -18.50 -4.51 8.86
CA TRP A 363 -17.22 -4.01 8.35
C TRP A 363 -16.20 -3.71 9.46
N GLY A 364 -16.64 -3.43 10.69
CA GLY A 364 -15.71 -2.92 11.70
C GLY A 364 -15.00 -1.66 11.21
N ALA A 365 -13.68 -1.62 11.33
CA ALA A 365 -12.84 -0.50 10.90
C ALA A 365 -12.27 -0.67 9.48
N ILE A 366 -12.58 -1.77 8.78
CA ILE A 366 -12.16 -1.95 7.38
C ILE A 366 -12.88 -0.93 6.48
N GLY A 367 -12.13 -0.25 5.63
CA GLY A 367 -12.68 0.86 4.83
C GLY A 367 -13.11 2.09 5.64
N SER A 368 -12.70 2.21 6.91
CA SER A 368 -12.93 3.45 7.66
C SER A 368 -12.02 4.59 7.18
N ASN A 369 -12.41 5.82 7.47
CA ASN A 369 -11.67 7.04 7.15
C ASN A 369 -11.63 7.98 8.36
N VAL A 370 -10.59 8.80 8.48
CA VAL A 370 -10.55 9.88 9.48
C VAL A 370 -11.71 10.84 9.24
N SER A 371 -12.52 11.08 10.28
CA SER A 371 -13.53 12.14 10.29
C SER A 371 -13.08 13.35 11.09
N ASP A 372 -12.45 13.13 12.25
CA ASP A 372 -11.87 14.19 13.08
C ASP A 372 -10.56 13.66 13.68
N PHE A 373 -9.44 14.17 13.18
CA PHE A 373 -8.12 13.67 13.56
C PHE A 373 -7.79 14.00 15.03
N GLU A 374 -8.15 15.20 15.48
CA GLU A 374 -7.85 15.69 16.84
C GLU A 374 -8.68 14.95 17.89
N LYS A 375 -9.97 14.75 17.61
CA LYS A 375 -10.86 13.98 18.50
C LYS A 375 -10.70 12.47 18.37
N GLY A 376 -9.95 11.99 17.38
CA GLY A 376 -9.76 10.57 17.12
C GLY A 376 -11.07 9.88 16.70
N ILE A 377 -11.81 10.48 15.77
CA ILE A 377 -13.08 9.95 15.27
C ILE A 377 -12.88 9.43 13.85
N LEU A 378 -13.31 8.19 13.63
CA LEU A 378 -13.37 7.55 12.31
C LEU A 378 -14.82 7.48 11.83
N LYS A 379 -15.00 7.66 10.52
CA LYS A 379 -16.24 7.31 9.80
C LYS A 379 -16.08 5.89 9.28
N LEU A 380 -17.03 5.01 9.59
CA LEU A 380 -17.05 3.61 9.17
C LEU A 380 -17.80 3.46 7.84
N LEU A 381 -17.69 2.29 7.22
CA LEU A 381 -18.54 1.93 6.08
C LEU A 381 -20.03 1.81 6.50
N PRO A 382 -20.96 1.91 5.52
CA PRO A 382 -22.39 1.71 5.76
C PRO A 382 -22.70 0.36 6.40
N GLY A 383 -23.59 0.34 7.41
CA GLY A 383 -23.92 -0.88 8.15
C GLY A 383 -24.75 -1.89 7.36
N ASP A 384 -25.65 -1.38 6.50
CA ASP A 384 -26.67 -2.14 5.77
C ASP A 384 -26.72 -1.71 4.29
N ALA A 385 -25.56 -1.60 3.65
CA ALA A 385 -25.40 -1.05 2.29
C ALA A 385 -26.35 -1.68 1.25
N ASP A 386 -26.50 -3.00 1.28
CA ASP A 386 -27.40 -3.77 0.41
C ASP A 386 -28.88 -3.42 0.62
N VAL A 387 -29.29 -3.29 1.89
CA VAL A 387 -30.66 -2.90 2.26
C VAL A 387 -30.92 -1.46 1.85
N THR A 388 -29.95 -0.57 2.06
CA THR A 388 -30.04 0.82 1.62
C THR A 388 -30.17 0.92 0.09
N ALA A 389 -29.43 0.12 -0.67
CA ALA A 389 -29.55 0.07 -2.13
C ALA A 389 -30.95 -0.39 -2.58
N ASP A 390 -31.51 -1.42 -1.94
CA ASP A 390 -32.88 -1.88 -2.21
C ASP A 390 -33.91 -0.79 -1.85
N ASN A 391 -33.75 -0.09 -0.72
CA ASN A 391 -34.64 1.00 -0.31
C ASN A 391 -34.63 2.18 -1.29
N ILE A 392 -33.43 2.58 -1.77
CA ILE A 392 -33.30 3.62 -2.81
C ILE A 392 -34.03 3.18 -4.09
N LYS A 393 -33.83 1.92 -4.52
CA LYS A 393 -34.48 1.37 -5.71
C LYS A 393 -36.01 1.41 -5.58
N GLU A 394 -36.54 0.94 -4.46
CA GLU A 394 -37.98 0.94 -4.18
C GLU A 394 -38.55 2.36 -4.15
N LYS A 395 -37.85 3.30 -3.52
CA LYS A 395 -38.27 4.70 -3.44
C LYS A 395 -38.31 5.37 -4.83
N ILE A 396 -37.28 5.16 -5.65
CA ILE A 396 -37.26 5.63 -7.04
C ILE A 396 -38.45 5.05 -7.81
N LYS A 397 -38.71 3.74 -7.68
CA LYS A 397 -39.85 3.10 -8.34
C LYS A 397 -41.18 3.70 -7.91
N GLN A 398 -41.37 3.93 -6.62
CA GLN A 398 -42.60 4.54 -6.08
C GLN A 398 -42.82 5.98 -6.58
N VAL A 399 -41.77 6.80 -6.62
CA VAL A 399 -41.88 8.24 -6.97
C VAL A 399 -41.91 8.47 -8.48
N THR A 400 -41.18 7.67 -9.26
CA THR A 400 -40.96 7.91 -10.70
C THR A 400 -41.60 6.86 -11.61
N GLY A 401 -42.02 5.73 -11.05
CA GLY A 401 -42.47 4.57 -11.83
C GLY A 401 -41.36 3.81 -12.55
N LYS A 402 -40.09 4.25 -12.44
CA LYS A 402 -38.94 3.68 -13.17
C LYS A 402 -38.29 2.49 -12.47
N ASN A 403 -37.94 1.48 -13.26
CA ASN A 403 -37.18 0.31 -12.81
C ASN A 403 -35.69 0.57 -13.03
N VAL A 404 -34.95 0.72 -11.93
CA VAL A 404 -33.50 0.92 -11.94
C VAL A 404 -32.81 -0.14 -11.09
N ASP A 405 -31.49 -0.19 -11.18
CA ASP A 405 -30.66 -0.82 -10.16
C ASP A 405 -29.82 0.22 -9.42
N VAL A 406 -29.38 -0.14 -8.21
CA VAL A 406 -28.66 0.75 -7.31
C VAL A 406 -27.41 0.07 -6.81
N LEU A 407 -26.30 0.82 -6.78
CA LEU A 407 -25.01 0.37 -6.29
C LEU A 407 -24.45 1.40 -5.31
N ILE A 408 -23.96 0.94 -4.16
CA ILE A 408 -23.19 1.74 -3.21
C ILE A 408 -21.71 1.49 -3.49
N PHE A 409 -20.99 2.48 -4.01
CA PHE A 409 -19.58 2.34 -4.41
C PHE A 409 -18.64 2.92 -3.36
N GLY A 410 -17.56 2.20 -3.07
CA GLY A 410 -16.38 2.73 -2.37
C GLY A 410 -15.32 3.16 -3.37
N ASP A 411 -14.07 3.08 -2.95
CA ASP A 411 -12.90 3.34 -3.81
C ASP A 411 -12.89 2.43 -5.05
N GLY A 412 -12.46 2.96 -6.20
CA GLY A 412 -12.37 2.23 -7.46
C GLY A 412 -11.29 1.13 -7.45
N ALA A 413 -11.18 0.36 -8.53
CA ALA A 413 -10.06 -0.59 -8.72
C ALA A 413 -9.08 -0.10 -9.81
N TYR A 414 -8.93 1.21 -9.95
CA TYR A 414 -8.00 1.81 -10.91
C TYR A 414 -6.58 1.77 -10.36
N LYS A 415 -5.62 1.32 -11.18
CA LYS A 415 -4.20 1.45 -10.89
C LYS A 415 -3.65 2.57 -11.74
N ASP A 416 -3.18 3.61 -11.09
CA ASP A 416 -2.47 4.68 -11.77
C ASP A 416 -1.12 4.12 -12.31
N PRO A 417 -0.90 4.12 -13.64
CA PRO A 417 0.32 3.60 -14.23
C PRO A 417 1.56 4.44 -13.92
N ASP A 418 1.41 5.73 -13.60
CA ASP A 418 2.53 6.63 -13.34
C ASP A 418 3.07 6.45 -11.92
N THR A 419 2.16 6.27 -10.95
CA THR A 419 2.52 6.09 -9.54
C THR A 419 2.61 4.64 -9.11
N GLY A 420 1.94 3.73 -9.83
CA GLY A 420 1.83 2.32 -9.49
C GLY A 420 0.88 2.01 -8.33
N ILE A 421 0.12 3.02 -7.84
CA ILE A 421 -0.81 2.90 -6.72
C ILE A 421 -2.20 2.50 -7.23
N TYR A 422 -2.82 1.55 -6.56
CA TYR A 422 -4.23 1.24 -6.71
C TYR A 422 -5.05 2.21 -5.86
N GLU A 423 -6.04 2.86 -6.47
CA GLU A 423 -7.07 3.63 -5.78
C GLU A 423 -8.10 2.70 -5.13
N LEU A 424 -7.66 1.68 -4.39
CA LEU A 424 -8.51 0.63 -3.82
C LEU A 424 -8.15 0.41 -2.34
N ALA A 425 -8.49 1.36 -1.46
CA ALA A 425 -8.25 1.19 -0.03
C ALA A 425 -9.45 0.57 0.71
N ASP A 426 -10.63 0.58 0.10
CA ASP A 426 -11.80 -0.16 0.57
C ASP A 426 -11.70 -1.66 0.26
N PRO A 427 -12.38 -2.54 1.02
CA PRO A 427 -12.29 -4.00 0.82
C PRO A 427 -12.81 -4.48 -0.54
N TYR A 428 -13.75 -3.73 -1.12
CA TYR A 428 -14.35 -4.01 -2.41
C TYR A 428 -14.78 -2.69 -3.07
N PRO A 429 -14.73 -2.56 -4.40
CA PRO A 429 -15.26 -1.38 -5.08
C PRO A 429 -16.76 -1.18 -4.86
N ALA A 430 -17.53 -2.27 -4.86
CA ALA A 430 -18.96 -2.22 -4.58
C ALA A 430 -19.21 -2.67 -3.13
N ILE A 431 -19.66 -1.75 -2.29
CA ILE A 431 -19.92 -1.96 -0.86
C ILE A 431 -21.32 -2.52 -0.62
N GLY A 432 -22.28 -2.14 -1.48
CA GLY A 432 -23.64 -2.68 -1.45
C GLY A 432 -24.31 -2.58 -2.81
N VAL A 433 -25.27 -3.45 -3.07
CA VAL A 433 -25.97 -3.54 -4.35
C VAL A 433 -27.43 -3.93 -4.16
N SER A 434 -28.30 -3.44 -5.05
CA SER A 434 -29.69 -3.88 -5.14
C SER A 434 -29.78 -5.33 -5.64
N LYS A 435 -30.89 -6.00 -5.33
CA LYS A 435 -31.14 -7.40 -5.74
C LYS A 435 -30.85 -7.72 -7.22
N GLY A 436 -31.13 -6.78 -8.14
CA GLY A 436 -30.91 -6.98 -9.58
C GLY A 436 -29.44 -7.10 -9.97
N LEU A 437 -28.53 -6.43 -9.23
CA LEU A 437 -27.09 -6.48 -9.47
C LEU A 437 -26.39 -7.62 -8.72
N ARG A 438 -26.98 -8.16 -7.64
CA ARG A 438 -26.42 -9.30 -6.90
C ARG A 438 -26.22 -10.54 -7.80
N ASN A 439 -27.13 -10.73 -8.76
CA ASN A 439 -27.12 -11.86 -9.68
C ASN A 439 -26.42 -11.55 -11.03
N ALA A 440 -25.83 -10.37 -11.19
CA ALA A 440 -25.13 -9.97 -12.42
C ALA A 440 -23.70 -10.56 -12.43
N ALA A 441 -23.62 -11.89 -12.44
CA ALA A 441 -22.46 -12.66 -12.01
C ALA A 441 -21.14 -12.22 -12.67
N LEU A 442 -21.06 -12.07 -14.00
CA LEU A 442 -19.81 -11.68 -14.67
C LEU A 442 -20.07 -11.07 -16.05
N ARG A 443 -19.36 -10.00 -16.41
CA ARG A 443 -19.37 -9.48 -17.79
C ARG A 443 -18.55 -10.40 -18.68
N THR A 444 -19.21 -11.03 -19.63
CA THR A 444 -18.58 -11.74 -20.75
C THR A 444 -18.84 -10.96 -22.04
N GLY A 445 -17.85 -10.92 -22.93
CA GLY A 445 -17.97 -10.21 -24.20
C GLY A 445 -17.21 -10.95 -25.29
N THR A 446 -17.81 -11.01 -26.48
CA THR A 446 -17.11 -11.41 -27.70
C THR A 446 -16.19 -10.29 -28.15
N LYS A 447 -14.96 -10.62 -28.56
CA LYS A 447 -14.00 -9.63 -29.10
C LYS A 447 -14.45 -9.20 -30.50
N LEU A 448 -15.39 -8.27 -30.57
CA LEU A 448 -15.93 -7.73 -31.82
C LEU A 448 -14.82 -7.32 -32.81
N LYS A 449 -13.76 -6.65 -32.32
CA LYS A 449 -12.60 -6.26 -33.15
C LYS A 449 -11.92 -7.46 -33.81
N LEU A 450 -11.64 -8.51 -33.03
CA LEU A 450 -11.06 -9.74 -33.56
C LEU A 450 -11.99 -10.40 -34.58
N GLN A 451 -13.30 -10.40 -34.35
CA GLN A 451 -14.27 -10.95 -35.30
C GLN A 451 -14.32 -10.15 -36.60
N VAL A 452 -14.31 -8.82 -36.51
CA VAL A 452 -14.23 -7.92 -37.67
C VAL A 452 -12.91 -8.16 -38.43
N ASP A 453 -11.78 -8.21 -37.73
CA ASP A 453 -10.47 -8.44 -38.34
C ASP A 453 -10.40 -9.83 -39.02
N THR A 454 -10.92 -10.87 -38.38
CA THR A 454 -10.97 -12.22 -38.96
C THR A 454 -11.83 -12.26 -40.21
N LEU A 455 -13.03 -11.67 -40.19
CA LEU A 455 -13.92 -11.65 -41.36
C LEU A 455 -13.35 -10.77 -42.48
N TYR A 456 -12.79 -9.61 -42.15
CA TYR A 456 -12.13 -8.74 -43.13
C TYR A 456 -10.94 -9.44 -43.80
N ASN A 457 -10.08 -10.09 -43.02
CA ASN A 457 -8.95 -10.86 -43.53
C ASN A 457 -9.38 -12.11 -44.33
N SER A 458 -10.62 -12.57 -44.15
CA SER A 458 -11.23 -13.66 -44.92
C SER A 458 -11.89 -13.17 -46.22
N GLY A 459 -11.77 -11.87 -46.55
CA GLY A 459 -12.25 -11.30 -47.81
C GLY A 459 -13.71 -10.85 -47.81
N TYR A 460 -14.39 -10.83 -46.65
CA TYR A 460 -15.75 -10.31 -46.56
C TYR A 460 -15.77 -8.79 -46.68
N SER A 461 -16.74 -8.27 -47.46
CA SER A 461 -17.03 -6.84 -47.53
C SER A 461 -17.62 -6.32 -46.22
N ARG A 462 -17.57 -5.00 -46.02
CA ARG A 462 -18.14 -4.36 -44.82
C ARG A 462 -19.62 -4.71 -44.62
N GLU A 463 -20.43 -4.71 -45.68
CA GLU A 463 -21.86 -5.04 -45.61
C GLU A 463 -22.10 -6.49 -45.20
N GLU A 464 -21.28 -7.43 -45.70
CA GLU A 464 -21.35 -8.84 -45.32
C GLU A 464 -20.94 -9.03 -43.85
N ILE A 465 -19.88 -8.36 -43.40
CA ILE A 465 -19.44 -8.40 -42.00
C ILE A 465 -20.54 -7.87 -41.07
N GLU A 466 -21.16 -6.73 -41.40
CA GLU A 466 -22.26 -6.15 -40.63
C GLU A 466 -23.46 -7.09 -40.55
N ASN A 467 -23.82 -7.75 -41.65
CA ASN A 467 -24.90 -8.74 -41.68
C ASN A 467 -24.57 -10.00 -40.85
N ILE A 468 -23.33 -10.50 -40.92
CA ILE A 468 -22.87 -11.64 -40.12
C ILE A 468 -22.90 -11.31 -38.63
N LEU A 469 -22.49 -10.11 -38.25
CA LEU A 469 -22.45 -9.66 -36.85
C LEU A 469 -23.84 -9.36 -36.28
N LYS A 470 -24.76 -8.78 -37.08
CA LYS A 470 -26.16 -8.58 -36.69
C LYS A 470 -26.86 -9.91 -36.44
N ASN A 471 -26.66 -10.92 -37.30
CA ASN A 471 -27.30 -12.22 -37.17
C ASN A 471 -26.71 -13.12 -36.07
N LYS A 472 -25.48 -12.83 -35.60
CA LYS A 472 -24.84 -13.55 -34.48
C LYS A 472 -25.19 -13.00 -33.09
N GLN A 473 -25.83 -11.83 -32.97
CA GLN A 473 -26.22 -11.29 -31.66
C GLN A 473 -27.29 -12.16 -30.96
N ASP A 474 -28.08 -12.94 -31.69
CA ASP A 474 -29.17 -13.78 -31.14
C ASP A 474 -28.75 -15.20 -30.73
N LYS A 475 -27.49 -15.61 -30.97
CA LYS A 475 -26.95 -16.89 -30.51
C LYS A 475 -25.58 -16.68 -29.90
N ILE A 476 -25.53 -16.59 -28.56
CA ILE A 476 -24.28 -16.65 -27.79
C ILE A 476 -23.70 -18.07 -27.97
N THR A 477 -22.92 -18.29 -29.03
CA THR A 477 -22.08 -19.47 -29.17
C THR A 477 -20.79 -19.26 -28.41
N VAL A 478 -20.58 -20.13 -27.42
CA VAL A 478 -19.37 -20.28 -26.62
C VAL A 478 -18.29 -20.90 -27.51
N GLU A 479 -17.60 -20.08 -28.31
CA GLU A 479 -16.38 -20.52 -28.99
C GLU A 479 -15.21 -19.55 -28.74
N ASN A 480 -14.32 -20.02 -27.86
CA ASN A 480 -12.86 -19.89 -27.84
C ASN A 480 -12.24 -18.56 -28.29
N LEU A 481 -12.46 -17.49 -27.51
CA LEU A 481 -11.51 -16.40 -27.18
C LEU A 481 -12.23 -15.28 -26.38
N GLY A 482 -13.01 -15.66 -25.36
CA GLY A 482 -13.72 -14.71 -24.49
C GLY A 482 -12.77 -13.83 -23.69
N THR A 483 -13.24 -12.66 -23.25
CA THR A 483 -12.54 -11.87 -22.22
C THR A 483 -12.57 -12.62 -20.89
N THR A 484 -11.49 -12.56 -20.09
CA THR A 484 -11.53 -13.02 -18.69
C THR A 484 -12.72 -12.35 -18.00
N PRO A 485 -13.65 -13.12 -17.41
CA PRO A 485 -14.87 -12.56 -16.84
C PRO A 485 -14.54 -11.52 -15.76
N ARG A 486 -15.21 -10.37 -15.78
CA ARG A 486 -15.03 -9.30 -14.79
C ARG A 486 -16.32 -9.06 -14.05
N SER A 487 -16.25 -8.80 -12.75
CA SER A 487 -17.41 -8.41 -11.96
C SER A 487 -18.05 -7.14 -12.54
N VAL A 488 -19.35 -7.21 -12.84
CA VAL A 488 -20.13 -6.05 -13.33
C VAL A 488 -20.14 -4.95 -12.27
N THR A 489 -20.32 -5.32 -11.00
CA THR A 489 -20.40 -4.38 -9.89
C THR A 489 -19.07 -3.67 -9.66
N SER A 490 -17.94 -4.36 -9.80
CA SER A 490 -16.61 -3.73 -9.70
C SER A 490 -16.34 -2.74 -10.83
N ILE A 491 -16.79 -3.06 -12.06
CA ILE A 491 -16.68 -2.13 -13.20
C ILE A 491 -17.53 -0.89 -12.98
N LEU A 492 -18.79 -1.07 -12.58
CA LEU A 492 -19.72 0.04 -12.34
C LEU A 492 -19.21 0.93 -11.20
N ALA A 493 -18.78 0.35 -10.09
CA ALA A 493 -18.20 1.07 -8.96
C ALA A 493 -16.95 1.86 -9.36
N THR A 494 -16.00 1.24 -10.06
CA THR A 494 -14.77 1.93 -10.52
C THR A 494 -15.10 3.07 -11.49
N LEU A 495 -16.07 2.86 -12.40
CA LEU A 495 -16.53 3.92 -13.28
C LEU A 495 -17.18 5.07 -12.48
N SER A 496 -17.96 4.76 -11.45
CA SER A 496 -18.58 5.77 -10.59
C SER A 496 -17.56 6.55 -9.79
N ASP A 497 -16.56 5.88 -9.22
CA ASP A 497 -15.49 6.54 -8.47
C ASP A 497 -14.68 7.50 -9.35
N LEU A 498 -14.29 7.07 -10.56
CA LEU A 498 -13.59 7.93 -11.53
C LEU A 498 -14.43 9.15 -11.97
N VAL A 499 -15.76 9.02 -12.01
CA VAL A 499 -16.67 10.12 -12.38
C VAL A 499 -16.93 11.07 -11.21
N ALA A 500 -17.08 10.53 -10.00
CA ALA A 500 -17.29 11.33 -8.80
C ALA A 500 -16.02 12.07 -8.37
N GLY A 501 -14.86 11.43 -8.56
CA GLY A 501 -13.56 11.88 -8.10
C GLY A 501 -13.41 11.75 -6.57
N SER A 502 -12.17 11.65 -6.12
CA SER A 502 -11.83 11.51 -4.69
C SER A 502 -11.89 12.86 -3.93
N ALA A 503 -11.95 13.99 -4.65
CA ALA A 503 -12.04 15.32 -4.08
C ALA A 503 -13.51 15.79 -4.06
N ASP A 504 -13.91 16.53 -3.02
CA ASP A 504 -15.27 16.98 -2.69
C ASP A 504 -15.92 17.86 -3.79
N ALA A 505 -16.23 17.26 -4.94
CA ALA A 505 -16.85 17.91 -6.09
C ALA A 505 -18.38 18.07 -5.91
N GLY A 506 -18.91 17.67 -4.74
CA GLY A 506 -20.32 17.69 -4.41
C GLY A 506 -21.15 16.76 -5.29
N THR A 507 -20.54 15.75 -5.94
CA THR A 507 -21.18 14.78 -6.83
C THR A 507 -21.17 13.35 -6.26
N PRO A 508 -21.82 13.10 -5.11
CA PRO A 508 -21.79 11.78 -4.46
C PRO A 508 -22.65 10.72 -5.16
N ILE A 509 -23.41 11.11 -6.19
CA ILE A 509 -24.29 10.23 -6.95
C ILE A 509 -23.84 10.22 -8.41
N VAL A 510 -23.76 9.05 -9.02
CA VAL A 510 -23.47 8.86 -10.44
C VAL A 510 -24.61 8.10 -11.08
N LEU A 511 -25.15 8.63 -12.18
CA LEU A 511 -26.11 7.92 -13.02
C LEU A 511 -25.36 7.30 -14.20
N ILE A 512 -25.50 5.98 -14.38
CA ILE A 512 -24.96 5.24 -15.52
C ILE A 512 -26.13 4.76 -16.38
N ARG A 513 -26.13 5.14 -17.66
CA ARG A 513 -27.16 4.77 -18.62
C ARG A 513 -26.57 3.97 -19.78
N GLY A 514 -27.34 2.98 -20.25
CA GLY A 514 -27.01 2.16 -21.42
C GLY A 514 -26.04 1.01 -21.12
N PHE A 515 -25.61 0.85 -19.86
CA PHE A 515 -24.72 -0.23 -19.46
C PHE A 515 -25.47 -1.57 -19.46
N LYS A 516 -25.19 -2.42 -20.45
CA LYS A 516 -25.83 -3.74 -20.58
C LYS A 516 -25.11 -4.79 -19.74
N TYR A 517 -25.87 -5.53 -18.94
CA TYR A 517 -25.42 -6.72 -18.20
C TYR A 517 -26.54 -7.77 -18.18
N THR A 518 -26.16 -9.03 -17.97
CA THR A 518 -27.10 -10.14 -17.78
C THR A 518 -27.27 -10.40 -16.29
N SER A 519 -28.51 -10.33 -15.79
CA SER A 519 -28.86 -10.86 -14.48
C SER A 519 -29.29 -12.32 -14.65
N GLU A 520 -28.65 -13.25 -13.93
CA GLU A 520 -29.20 -14.60 -13.80
C GLU A 520 -30.48 -14.50 -12.96
N ASN A 521 -31.63 -14.83 -13.56
CA ASN A 521 -32.91 -14.93 -12.85
C ASN A 521 -32.97 -16.21 -12.03
#